data_AF-A0A952BHT1-F1
#
_entry.id   AF-A0A952BHT1-F1
#
_cell.length_a   1.000
_cell.length_b   1.000
_cell.length_c   1.000
_cell.angle_alpha   90.00
_cell.angle_beta   90.00
_cell.angle_gamma   90.00
#
_symmetry.space_group_name_H-M   'P 1'
#
loop_
_entity.id
_entity.type
_entity.pdbx_description
1 polymer ?
#
loop_
_entity_poly.entity_id
_entity_poly.type
_entity_poly.pdbx_seq_one_letter_code
_entity_poly.pdbx_strand_id
1 'polypeptide(L)'
;MKKLILPILTGFIMFGCQTQTATTAASQSLESNENIVIKIIQINDVYEIDAVNNGKSGGLARVATIRDSIANQNPNTWFFLAGDFVNPSLLGT
;
A
#
# COMPACT_ATOMS: atom_id res chain seq x y z
N MET A 1 -5.59 -52.20 -19.08
CA MET A 1 -5.49 -50.84 -18.47
C MET A 1 -4.21 -50.66 -17.65
N LYS A 2 -3.08 -51.24 -18.08
CA LYS A 2 -1.80 -51.22 -17.33
C LYS A 2 -0.65 -50.55 -18.13
N LYS A 3 -0.96 -49.96 -19.29
CA LYS A 3 0.02 -49.29 -20.17
C LYS A 3 -0.06 -47.76 -20.14
N LEU A 4 -0.81 -47.19 -19.20
CA LEU A 4 -0.97 -45.74 -19.02
C LEU A 4 -0.57 -45.27 -17.62
N ILE A 5 0.30 -46.02 -16.93
CA ILE A 5 0.90 -45.61 -15.65
C ILE A 5 2.42 -45.38 -15.82
N LEU A 6 2.99 -45.80 -16.94
CA LEU A 6 4.44 -45.76 -17.18
C LEU A 6 5.04 -44.39 -17.57
N PRO A 7 4.31 -43.38 -18.11
CA PRO A 7 4.95 -42.07 -18.37
C PRO A 7 4.87 -41.12 -17.16
N ILE A 8 4.07 -41.42 -16.13
CA ILE A 8 3.84 -40.49 -15.00
C ILE A 8 5.00 -40.55 -13.98
N LEU A 9 5.74 -41.66 -13.90
CA LEU A 9 6.85 -41.80 -12.95
C LEU A 9 8.21 -41.34 -13.52
N THR A 10 8.34 -41.16 -14.83
CA THR A 10 9.62 -40.78 -15.49
C THR A 10 9.76 -39.27 -15.71
N GLY A 11 8.71 -38.48 -15.47
CA GLY A 11 8.73 -37.01 -15.65
C GLY A 11 9.26 -36.20 -14.47
N PHE A 12 9.55 -36.83 -13.32
CA PHE A 12 9.85 -36.11 -12.07
C PHE A 12 11.35 -35.94 -11.76
N ILE A 13 12.25 -36.44 -12.61
CA ILE A 13 13.69 -36.50 -12.33
C ILE A 13 14.50 -35.35 -12.98
N MET A 14 13.87 -34.45 -13.76
CA MET A 14 14.58 -33.39 -14.49
C MET A 14 14.37 -31.96 -13.98
N PHE A 15 13.92 -31.76 -12.74
CA PHE A 15 13.94 -30.45 -12.05
C PHE A 15 15.09 -30.34 -11.03
N GLY A 16 16.20 -31.04 -11.29
CA GLY A 16 17.44 -30.89 -10.54
C GLY A 16 18.32 -29.80 -11.14
N CYS A 17 18.16 -28.56 -10.66
CA CYS A 17 19.21 -27.56 -10.39
C CYS A 17 18.60 -26.14 -10.42
N GLN A 18 18.02 -25.69 -9.30
CA GLN A 18 17.97 -24.25 -9.02
C GLN A 18 19.18 -23.96 -8.13
N THR A 19 20.24 -23.47 -8.77
CA THR A 19 21.43 -22.91 -8.12
C THR A 19 20.97 -21.93 -7.05
N GLN A 20 21.17 -22.30 -5.78
CA GLN A 20 21.14 -21.33 -4.69
C GLN A 20 22.36 -20.44 -4.89
N THR A 21 22.18 -19.33 -5.59
CA THR A 21 23.07 -18.20 -5.41
C THR A 21 22.88 -17.78 -3.96
N ALA A 22 23.76 -18.26 -3.10
CA ALA A 22 24.04 -17.62 -1.83
C ALA A 22 24.53 -16.21 -2.19
N THR A 23 23.59 -15.31 -2.43
CA THR A 23 23.86 -13.89 -2.38
C THR A 23 24.17 -13.65 -0.93
N THR A 24 25.46 -13.54 -0.66
CA THR A 24 26.04 -12.82 0.46
C THR A 24 25.20 -11.56 0.68
N ALA A 25 24.17 -11.63 1.53
CA ALA A 25 23.60 -10.46 2.15
C ALA A 25 24.62 -10.05 3.21
N ALA A 26 25.74 -9.50 2.70
CA ALA A 26 26.59 -8.64 3.46
C ALA A 26 25.65 -7.71 4.22
N SER A 27 25.75 -7.75 5.54
CA SER A 27 25.40 -6.66 6.43
C SER A 27 25.85 -5.36 5.77
N GLN A 28 24.95 -4.73 5.01
CA GLN A 28 25.21 -3.42 4.45
C GLN A 28 25.15 -2.48 5.65
N SER A 29 26.36 -2.09 6.04
CA SER A 29 26.67 -0.93 6.87
C SER A 29 25.62 0.16 6.72
N LEU A 30 24.89 0.38 7.81
CA LEU A 30 24.08 1.55 8.10
C LEU A 30 24.99 2.78 8.13
N GLU A 31 25.39 3.30 6.98
CA GLU A 31 25.99 4.63 6.80
C GLU A 31 25.64 5.14 5.40
N SER A 32 24.35 5.16 5.08
CA SER A 32 23.84 6.05 4.05
C SER A 32 23.16 7.21 4.76
N ASN A 33 23.75 8.41 4.69
CA ASN A 33 23.07 9.68 4.98
C ASN A 33 22.00 9.93 3.91
N GLU A 34 21.07 8.99 3.78
CA GLU A 34 19.95 9.09 2.85
C GLU A 34 18.88 9.95 3.53
N ASN A 35 18.59 11.09 2.92
CA ASN A 35 17.57 12.00 3.41
C ASN A 35 16.20 11.34 3.30
N ILE A 36 15.67 10.85 4.41
CA ILE A 36 14.31 10.29 4.48
C ILE A 36 13.32 11.44 4.51
N VAL A 37 12.53 11.59 3.44
CA VAL A 37 11.44 12.55 3.38
C VAL A 37 10.17 11.89 3.89
N ILE A 38 9.66 12.34 5.04
CA ILE A 38 8.36 11.94 5.57
C ILE A 38 7.32 12.97 5.12
N LYS A 39 6.20 12.52 4.54
CA LYS A 39 5.06 13.38 4.20
C LYS A 39 3.95 13.13 5.20
N ILE A 40 3.48 14.19 5.85
CA ILE A 40 2.36 14.14 6.77
C ILE A 40 1.18 14.84 6.11
N ILE A 41 0.07 14.11 5.97
CA ILE A 41 -1.22 14.64 5.54
C ILE A 41 -2.12 14.65 6.77
N GLN A 42 -2.61 15.83 7.14
CA GLN A 42 -3.49 16.00 8.29
C GLN A 42 -4.81 16.63 7.85
N ILE A 43 -5.91 16.12 8.38
CA ILE A 43 -7.24 16.73 8.36
C ILE A 43 -7.79 16.83 9.78
N ASN A 44 -8.71 17.75 10.03
CA ASN A 44 -9.42 17.94 11.31
C ASN A 44 -10.82 18.47 11.04
N ASP A 45 -11.70 18.44 12.06
CA ASP A 45 -13.03 19.05 12.01
C ASP A 45 -13.85 18.59 10.79
N VAL A 46 -13.82 17.28 10.52
CA VAL A 46 -14.55 16.70 9.40
C VAL A 46 -15.94 16.32 9.84
N TYR A 47 -16.89 17.18 9.49
CA TYR A 47 -18.32 17.00 9.78
C TYR A 47 -19.13 16.49 8.59
N GLU A 48 -18.53 16.43 7.39
CA GLU A 48 -19.22 16.00 6.18
C GLU A 48 -18.39 14.97 5.41
N ILE A 49 -18.98 13.79 5.18
CA ILE A 49 -18.35 12.73 4.38
C ILE A 49 -18.44 13.09 2.89
N ASP A 50 -19.59 13.62 2.47
CA ASP A 50 -19.84 14.00 1.08
C ASP A 50 -19.26 15.35 0.72
N ALA A 51 -19.20 15.62 -0.59
CA ALA A 51 -18.76 16.91 -1.10
C ALA A 51 -19.79 18.00 -0.77
N VAL A 52 -19.30 19.12 -0.22
CA VAL A 52 -20.11 20.27 0.16
C VAL A 52 -20.20 21.30 -0.98
N ASN A 53 -20.99 22.36 -0.79
CA ASN A 53 -21.19 23.42 -1.77
C ASN A 53 -21.66 22.89 -3.14
N ASN A 54 -22.68 22.01 -3.14
CA ASN A 54 -23.20 21.34 -4.33
C ASN A 54 -22.11 20.58 -5.11
N GLY A 55 -21.25 19.84 -4.39
CA GLY A 55 -20.19 19.03 -4.98
C GLY A 55 -18.90 19.79 -5.35
N LYS A 56 -18.85 21.12 -5.13
CA LYS A 56 -17.71 21.94 -5.53
C LYS A 56 -16.50 21.77 -4.61
N SER A 57 -16.71 21.50 -3.33
CA SER A 57 -15.63 21.47 -2.32
C SER A 57 -15.69 20.24 -1.43
N GLY A 58 -14.57 19.88 -0.81
CA GLY A 58 -14.51 18.80 0.18
C GLY A 58 -14.80 17.41 -0.39
N GLY A 59 -15.39 16.55 0.44
CA GLY A 59 -15.69 15.15 0.17
C GLY A 59 -14.51 14.22 0.47
N LEU A 60 -14.73 13.23 1.33
CA LEU A 60 -13.69 12.28 1.73
C LEU A 60 -13.20 11.41 0.58
N ALA A 61 -14.03 11.16 -0.45
CA ALA A 61 -13.58 10.50 -1.69
C ALA A 61 -12.50 11.31 -2.43
N ARG A 62 -12.62 12.64 -2.43
CA ARG A 62 -11.63 13.55 -3.02
C ARG A 62 -10.36 13.59 -2.17
N VAL A 63 -10.51 13.65 -0.84
CA VAL A 63 -9.39 13.58 0.10
C VAL A 63 -8.61 12.27 -0.06
N ALA A 64 -9.30 11.13 -0.18
CA ALA A 64 -8.68 9.83 -0.43
C ALA A 64 -7.86 9.83 -1.73
N THR A 65 -8.43 10.36 -2.82
CA THR A 65 -7.71 10.49 -4.10
C THR A 65 -6.44 11.33 -3.97
N ILE A 66 -6.49 12.44 -3.24
CA ILE A 66 -5.31 13.30 -2.99
C ILE A 66 -4.27 12.54 -2.15
N ARG A 67 -4.70 11.87 -1.07
CA ARG A 67 -3.83 11.07 -0.22
C ARG A 67 -3.12 9.97 -1.02
N ASP A 68 -3.84 9.25 -1.86
CA ASP A 68 -3.30 8.15 -2.66
C ASP A 68 -2.34 8.68 -3.74
N SER A 69 -2.65 9.82 -4.38
CA SER A 69 -1.75 10.49 -5.32
C SER A 69 -0.41 10.89 -4.67
N ILE A 70 -0.44 11.35 -3.41
CA ILE A 70 0.77 11.70 -2.66
C ILE A 70 1.52 10.44 -2.23
N ALA A 71 0.82 9.42 -1.72
CA ALA A 71 1.43 8.17 -1.28
C ALA A 71 2.08 7.39 -2.43
N ASN A 72 1.52 7.46 -3.63
CA ASN A 72 2.11 6.88 -4.85
C ASN A 72 3.44 7.53 -5.23
N GLN A 73 3.66 8.81 -4.86
CA GLN A 73 4.91 9.52 -5.13
C GLN A 73 5.93 9.39 -3.99
N ASN A 74 5.47 9.20 -2.76
CA ASN A 74 6.32 8.96 -1.59
C ASN A 74 5.65 7.94 -0.65
N PRO A 75 6.17 6.70 -0.54
CA PRO A 75 5.60 5.69 0.34
C PRO A 75 5.71 6.04 1.84
N ASN A 76 6.60 6.94 2.23
CA ASN A 76 6.69 7.48 3.60
C ASN A 76 5.65 8.59 3.84
N THR A 77 4.41 8.35 3.39
CA THR A 77 3.27 9.26 3.54
C THR A 77 2.33 8.76 4.63
N TRP A 78 2.13 9.57 5.66
CA TRP A 78 1.27 9.25 6.80
C TRP A 78 0.04 10.16 6.80
N PHE A 79 -1.13 9.59 7.09
CA PHE A 79 -2.41 10.30 7.11
C PHE A 79 -3.00 10.33 8.51
N PHE A 80 -3.37 11.50 8.99
CA PHE A 80 -3.91 11.73 10.32
C PHE A 80 -5.25 12.47 10.26
N LEU A 81 -6.22 11.96 11.01
CA LEU A 81 -7.42 12.69 11.40
C LEU A 81 -7.21 13.20 12.82
N ALA A 82 -6.96 14.50 12.97
CA ALA A 82 -6.58 15.14 14.22
C ALA A 82 -7.77 15.44 15.15
N GLY A 83 -8.82 14.63 15.10
CA GLY A 83 -10.01 14.75 15.96
C GLY A 83 -11.17 15.50 15.33
N ASP A 84 -12.18 15.75 16.17
CA ASP A 84 -13.43 16.46 15.83
C ASP A 84 -14.18 15.88 14.63
N PHE A 85 -14.46 14.57 14.73
CA PHE A 85 -15.24 13.81 13.73
C PHE A 85 -16.66 13.44 14.19
N VAL A 86 -16.94 13.41 15.50
CA VAL A 86 -18.15 12.74 16.03
C VAL A 86 -19.38 13.66 16.15
N ASN A 87 -19.23 14.98 16.02
CA ASN A 87 -20.34 15.93 16.22
C ASN A 87 -20.12 17.23 15.42
N PRO A 88 -21.04 17.74 14.56
CA PRO A 88 -22.48 17.47 14.51
C PRO A 88 -22.94 16.94 13.15
N SER A 89 -23.42 15.69 13.13
CA SER A 89 -23.96 14.96 11.94
C SER A 89 -22.88 14.28 11.07
N LEU A 90 -23.12 13.00 10.73
CA LEU A 90 -22.16 12.08 10.09
C LEU A 90 -22.51 11.78 8.62
N LEU A 91 -23.73 12.11 8.21
CA LEU A 91 -24.31 11.82 6.90
C LEU A 91 -24.90 13.14 6.40
N GLY A 92 -24.33 13.69 5.32
CA GLY A 92 -24.60 15.05 4.89
C GLY A 92 -26.05 15.34 4.49
N THR A 93 -26.39 16.63 4.48
CA THR A 93 -27.69 17.16 4.04
C THR A 93 -27.79 17.29 2.53
#